data_AF-T0YAF8-F1
#
_entry.id   AF-T0YAF8-F1
#
_cell.length_a   1.000
_cell.length_b   1.000
_cell.length_c   1.000
_cell.angle_alpha   90.00
_cell.angle_beta   90.00
_cell.angle_gamma   90.00
#
_symmetry.space_group_name_H-M   'P 1'
#
loop_
_entity.id
_entity.type
_entity.pdbx_description
1 polymer ?
#
loop_
_entity_poly.entity_id
_entity_poly.type
_entity_poly.pdbx_seq_one_letter_code
_entity_poly.pdbx_strand_id
1 'polypeptide(L)'
;VVSYQRVMTFIWQRKQPSGRVDYFLRQTAREGTKVRVTLNLYLGTADQLLERLQKMDRSVLDRCQLASFSFGLPAALLTADRELGFSRLVQEETGSSATSRALLAFLLGRAEEPLSKNAMGAW
;
A
#
# COMPACT_ATOMS: atom_id res chain seq x y z
N VAL A 1 4.12 29.58 4.06
CA VAL A 1 3.27 29.41 5.26
C VAL A 1 2.54 28.08 5.13
N VAL A 2 2.97 27.04 5.84
CA VAL A 2 2.29 25.73 5.82
C VAL A 2 1.04 25.87 6.70
N SER A 3 -0.11 26.11 6.09
CA SER A 3 -1.38 26.21 6.82
C SER A 3 -1.72 24.84 7.40
N TYR A 4 -1.66 24.72 8.72
CA TYR A 4 -2.07 23.51 9.43
C TYR A 4 -3.59 23.36 9.30
N GLN A 5 -4.05 22.59 8.32
CA GLN A 5 -5.47 22.27 8.19
C GLN A 5 -5.83 21.29 9.30
N ARG A 6 -6.66 21.71 10.25
CA ARG A 6 -7.16 20.81 11.29
C ARG A 6 -8.07 19.78 10.63
N VAL A 7 -7.59 18.55 10.55
CA VAL A 7 -8.35 17.42 10.01
C VAL A 7 -8.96 16.63 11.17
N MET A 8 -10.25 16.32 11.08
CA MET A 8 -10.98 15.56 12.09
C MET A 8 -11.61 14.33 11.46
N THR A 9 -11.29 13.16 12.00
CA THR A 9 -11.84 11.87 11.56
C THR A 9 -12.83 11.37 12.61
N PHE A 10 -14.00 10.90 12.18
CA PHE A 10 -15.06 10.41 13.06
C PHE A 10 -15.97 9.40 12.35
N ILE A 11 -16.70 8.60 13.13
CA ILE A 11 -17.76 7.73 12.61
C ILE A 11 -19.05 8.53 12.53
N TRP A 12 -19.67 8.53 11.36
CA TRP A 12 -20.94 9.19 11.11
C TRP A 12 -22.02 8.14 10.84
N GLN A 13 -23.18 8.31 11.47
CA GLN A 13 -24.35 7.46 11.29
C GLN A 13 -25.37 8.10 10.35
N ARG A 14 -25.94 7.29 9.46
CA ARG A 14 -27.00 7.69 8.53
C ARG A 14 -28.18 6.74 8.67
N LYS A 15 -29.34 7.28 9.03
CA LYS A 15 -30.60 6.54 8.98
C LYS A 15 -31.16 6.56 7.56
N GLN A 16 -31.41 5.39 6.99
CA GLN A 16 -32.08 5.25 5.70
C GLN A 16 -33.60 5.35 5.85
N PRO A 17 -34.34 5.67 4.77
CA PRO A 17 -35.81 5.63 4.75
C PRO A 17 -36.38 4.26 5.13
N SER A 18 -35.66 3.17 4.85
CA SER A 18 -35.99 1.79 5.24
C SER A 18 -35.90 1.52 6.75
N GLY A 19 -35.41 2.48 7.55
CA GLY A 19 -35.16 2.31 8.98
C GLY A 19 -33.78 1.75 9.31
N ARG A 20 -33.04 1.22 8.33
CA ARG A 20 -31.66 0.74 8.47
C ARG A 20 -30.71 1.88 8.84
N VAL A 21 -29.77 1.61 9.76
CA VAL A 21 -28.70 2.55 10.14
C VAL A 21 -27.39 2.10 9.54
N ASP A 22 -26.80 2.98 8.74
CA ASP A 22 -25.52 2.80 8.09
C ASP A 22 -24.46 3.67 8.72
N TYR A 23 -23.24 3.15 8.81
CA TYR A 23 -22.09 3.82 9.37
C TYR A 23 -21.11 4.20 8.27
N PHE A 24 -20.47 5.35 8.44
CA PHE A 24 -19.46 5.88 7.53
C PHE A 24 -18.26 6.37 8.32
N LEU A 25 -17.05 6.08 7.83
CA LEU A 25 -15.85 6.75 8.28
C LEU A 25 -15.74 8.08 7.53
N ARG A 26 -15.82 9.17 8.27
CA ARG A 26 -15.82 10.50 7.70
C ARG A 26 -14.62 11.29 8.17
N GLN A 27 -14.00 12.00 7.24
CA GLN A 27 -12.93 12.95 7.54
C GLN A 27 -13.37 14.32 7.06
N THR A 28 -13.20 15.32 7.92
CA THR A 28 -13.45 16.72 7.59
C THR A 28 -12.19 17.54 7.76
N ALA A 29 -11.98 18.47 6.86
CA ALA A 29 -10.88 19.43 6.92
C ALA A 29 -11.46 20.85 6.80
N ARG A 30 -10.80 21.80 7.46
CA ARG A 30 -11.12 23.22 7.31
C ARG A 30 -10.28 23.82 6.19
N GLU A 31 -10.94 24.20 5.10
CA GLU A 31 -10.35 24.92 3.97
C GLU A 31 -10.80 26.38 4.04
N GLY A 32 -9.96 27.23 4.64
CA GLY A 32 -10.28 28.63 4.90
C GLY A 32 -11.46 28.79 5.89
N THR A 33 -12.56 29.36 5.43
CA THR A 33 -13.77 29.59 6.24
C THR A 33 -14.76 28.43 6.23
N LYS A 34 -14.59 27.44 5.34
CA LYS A 34 -15.56 26.34 5.17
C LYS A 34 -14.99 25.01 5.67
N VAL A 35 -15.84 24.22 6.31
CA VAL A 35 -15.54 22.81 6.64
C VAL A 35 -15.99 21.96 5.46
N ARG A 36 -15.07 21.17 4.91
CA ARG A 36 -15.34 20.22 3.82
C ARG A 36 -15.08 18.81 4.26
N VAL A 37 -15.79 17.89 3.62
CA VAL A 37 -15.66 16.46 3.87
C VAL A 37 -14.67 15.93 2.86
N THR A 38 -13.51 15.51 3.32
CA THR A 38 -12.40 15.03 2.49
C THR A 38 -12.46 13.52 2.28
N LEU A 39 -13.06 12.79 3.22
CA LEU A 39 -13.29 11.34 3.13
C LEU A 39 -14.69 11.00 3.61
N ASN A 40 -15.36 10.09 2.91
CA ASN A 40 -16.63 9.53 3.34
C ASN A 40 -16.75 8.08 2.87
N LEU A 41 -16.21 7.16 3.66
CA LEU A 41 -16.11 5.74 3.34
C LEU A 41 -17.23 4.96 4.04
N TYR A 42 -17.98 4.16 3.30
CA TYR A 42 -19.06 3.35 3.86
C TYR A 42 -18.50 2.16 4.65
N LEU A 43 -18.93 2.03 5.91
CA LEU A 43 -18.46 1.00 6.82
C LEU A 43 -19.41 -0.20 6.93
N GLY A 44 -20.69 -0.04 6.57
CA GLY A 44 -21.71 -1.07 6.72
C GLY A 44 -22.72 -0.73 7.82
N THR A 45 -23.51 -1.73 8.23
CA THR A 45 -24.37 -1.66 9.43
C THR A 45 -23.58 -2.02 10.69
N ALA A 46 -24.20 -1.83 11.86
CA ALA A 46 -23.63 -2.25 13.13
C ALA A 46 -23.30 -3.76 13.13
N ASP A 47 -24.23 -4.59 12.67
CA ASP A 47 -24.03 -6.05 12.63
C ASP A 47 -22.88 -6.46 11.70
N GLN A 48 -22.77 -5.82 10.54
CA GLN A 48 -21.67 -6.06 9.60
C GLN A 48 -20.32 -5.62 10.17
N LEU A 49 -20.30 -4.53 10.93
CA LEU A 49 -19.08 -4.08 11.62
C LEU A 49 -18.68 -5.01 12.74
N LEU A 50 -19.65 -5.44 13.55
CA LEU A 50 -19.42 -6.40 14.63
C LEU A 50 -18.92 -7.73 14.08
N GLU A 51 -19.57 -8.24 13.03
CA GLU A 51 -19.16 -9.45 12.33
C GLU A 51 -17.73 -9.33 11.80
N ARG A 52 -17.37 -8.21 11.16
CA ARG A 52 -16.00 -7.96 10.70
C ARG A 52 -15.00 -7.91 11.84
N LEU A 53 -15.33 -7.25 12.95
CA LEU A 53 -14.46 -7.18 14.13
C LEU A 53 -14.30 -8.54 14.81
N GLN A 54 -15.37 -9.34 14.86
CA GLN A 54 -15.35 -10.69 15.44
C GLN A 54 -14.65 -11.71 14.54
N LYS A 55 -14.79 -11.59 13.22
CA LYS A 55 -14.08 -12.39 12.20
C LYS A 55 -12.69 -11.87 11.90
N MET A 56 -12.27 -10.77 12.53
CA MET A 56 -10.90 -10.27 12.43
C MET A 56 -9.99 -11.20 13.23
N ASP A 57 -9.77 -12.37 12.65
CA ASP A 57 -8.91 -13.40 13.15
C ASP A 57 -7.46 -12.87 13.09
N ARG A 58 -6.79 -12.81 14.25
CA ARG A 58 -5.36 -12.48 14.33
C ARG A 58 -4.52 -13.41 13.43
N SER A 59 -5.08 -14.58 13.07
CA SER A 59 -4.50 -15.49 12.10
C SER A 59 -4.17 -14.87 10.74
N VAL A 60 -4.82 -13.78 10.28
CA VAL A 60 -4.42 -13.15 9.01
C VAL A 60 -3.04 -12.49 9.14
N LEU A 61 -2.77 -11.84 10.27
CA LEU A 61 -1.45 -11.26 10.56
C LEU A 61 -0.43 -12.36 10.87
N ASP A 62 -0.83 -13.42 11.57
CA ASP A 62 0.05 -14.56 11.87
C ASP A 62 0.33 -15.45 10.63
N ARG A 63 -0.57 -15.43 9.63
CA ARG A 63 -0.38 -16.06 8.31
C ARG A 63 0.44 -15.22 7.35
N CYS A 64 0.63 -13.93 7.63
CA CYS A 64 1.67 -13.14 7.00
C CYS A 64 3.01 -13.56 7.60
N GLN A 65 3.53 -14.72 7.18
CA GLN A 65 4.96 -14.98 7.30
C GLN A 65 5.65 -13.85 6.53
N LEU A 66 6.21 -12.87 7.27
CA LEU A 66 7.23 -11.99 6.75
C LEU A 66 8.36 -12.91 6.32
N ALA A 67 8.39 -13.25 5.03
CA ALA A 67 9.57 -13.85 4.44
C ALA A 67 10.71 -12.89 4.75
N SER A 68 11.64 -13.34 5.58
CA SER A 68 12.92 -12.68 5.78
C SER A 68 13.70 -12.85 4.48
N PHE A 69 13.32 -12.11 3.44
CA PHE A 69 14.19 -11.83 2.33
C PHE A 69 15.47 -11.25 2.90
N SER A 70 16.62 -11.65 2.36
CA SER A 70 17.92 -11.09 2.69
C SER A 70 17.94 -9.61 2.31
N PHE A 71 17.38 -8.76 3.17
CA PHE A 71 17.08 -7.34 2.92
C PHE A 71 18.32 -6.56 2.45
N GLY A 72 19.53 -7.05 2.72
CA GLY A 72 20.78 -6.45 2.30
C GLY A 72 20.94 -6.34 0.78
N LEU A 73 20.70 -7.41 0.02
CA LEU A 73 21.00 -7.42 -1.41
C LEU A 73 19.99 -6.63 -2.23
N PRO A 74 18.66 -6.81 -2.05
CA PRO A 74 17.68 -5.95 -2.71
C PRO A 74 17.79 -4.49 -2.28
N ALA A 75 18.07 -4.20 -1.00
CA ALA A 75 18.28 -2.81 -0.56
C ALA A 75 19.54 -2.20 -1.18
N ALA A 76 20.64 -2.95 -1.27
CA ALA A 76 21.87 -2.47 -1.92
C ALA A 76 21.65 -2.17 -3.41
N LEU A 77 20.91 -3.01 -4.12
CA LEU A 77 20.57 -2.81 -5.53
C LEU A 77 19.60 -1.66 -5.75
N LEU A 78 18.62 -1.46 -4.85
CA LEU A 78 17.74 -0.28 -4.89
C LEU A 78 18.51 1.02 -4.60
N THR A 79 19.45 1.00 -3.66
CA THR A 79 20.35 2.13 -3.41
C THR A 79 21.24 2.40 -4.62
N ALA A 80 21.83 1.37 -5.22
CA ALA A 80 22.63 1.49 -6.44
C ALA A 80 21.80 2.02 -7.62
N ASP A 81 20.55 1.57 -7.79
CA ASP A 81 19.64 2.11 -8.81
C ASP A 81 19.34 3.60 -8.58
N ARG A 82 19.17 4.02 -7.32
CA ARG A 82 18.97 5.42 -6.97
C ARG A 82 20.20 6.29 -7.25
N GLU A 83 21.40 5.76 -7.02
CA GLU A 83 22.67 6.48 -7.23
C GLU A 83 23.11 6.51 -8.70
N LEU A 84 22.95 5.39 -9.41
CA LEU A 84 23.42 5.20 -10.77
C LEU A 84 22.34 5.48 -11.84
N GLY A 85 21.06 5.50 -11.43
CA GLY A 85 19.94 5.94 -12.27
C GLY A 85 19.48 4.94 -13.33
N PHE A 86 19.65 3.63 -13.13
CA PHE A 86 19.28 2.62 -14.13
C PHE A 86 17.79 2.71 -14.52
N SER A 87 16.88 2.72 -13.55
CA SER A 87 15.44 2.84 -13.79
C SER A 87 15.07 4.12 -14.53
N ARG A 88 15.81 5.21 -14.27
CA ARG A 88 15.62 6.51 -14.94
C ARG A 88 16.00 6.40 -16.41
N LEU A 89 17.19 5.87 -16.70
CA LEU A 89 17.68 5.67 -18.07
C LEU A 89 16.75 4.76 -18.88
N VAL A 90 16.32 3.64 -18.30
CA VAL A 90 15.37 2.74 -18.99
C VAL A 90 14.05 3.45 -19.26
N GLN A 91 13.56 4.28 -18.34
CA GLN A 91 12.34 5.04 -18.56
C GLN A 91 12.52 6.13 -19.63
N GLU A 92 13.67 6.81 -19.67
CA GLU A 92 14.02 7.80 -20.69
C GLU A 92 14.05 7.18 -22.09
N GLU A 93 14.64 5.99 -22.23
CA GLU A 93 14.78 5.28 -23.51
C GLU A 93 13.48 4.60 -23.97
N THR A 94 12.71 4.02 -23.04
CA THR A 94 11.52 3.22 -23.39
C THR A 94 10.21 3.99 -23.27
N GLY A 95 10.22 5.17 -22.62
CA GLY A 95 9.01 5.92 -22.27
C GLY A 95 8.10 5.24 -21.23
N SER A 96 8.51 4.09 -20.67
CA SER A 96 7.65 3.23 -19.84
C SER A 96 8.24 2.98 -18.45
N SER A 97 7.58 3.53 -17.43
CA SER A 97 7.91 3.22 -16.03
C SER A 97 7.59 1.76 -15.65
N ALA A 98 6.64 1.12 -16.33
CA ALA A 98 6.35 -0.29 -16.10
C ALA A 98 7.53 -1.17 -16.56
N THR A 99 8.14 -0.83 -17.70
CA THR A 99 9.30 -1.53 -18.25
C THR A 99 10.52 -1.38 -17.34
N SER A 100 10.79 -0.17 -16.83
CA SER A 100 11.90 0.05 -15.90
C SER A 100 11.76 -0.74 -14.61
N ARG A 101 10.56 -0.76 -14.02
CA ARG A 101 10.28 -1.57 -12.82
C ARG A 101 10.40 -3.07 -13.07
N ALA A 102 9.93 -3.55 -14.22
CA ALA A 102 10.04 -4.96 -14.58
C ALA A 102 11.49 -5.41 -14.75
N LEU A 103 12.33 -4.59 -15.40
CA LEU A 103 13.75 -4.88 -15.56
C LEU A 103 14.53 -4.80 -14.24
N LEU A 104 14.21 -3.84 -13.38
CA LEU A 104 14.80 -3.77 -12.04
C LEU A 104 14.43 -5.01 -11.20
N ALA A 105 13.17 -5.44 -11.22
CA ALA A 105 12.74 -6.66 -10.55
C ALA A 105 13.43 -7.91 -11.09
N PHE A 106 13.67 -7.97 -12.40
CA PHE A 106 14.44 -9.04 -13.02
C PHE A 106 15.90 -9.07 -12.53
N LEU A 107 16.57 -7.92 -12.44
CA LEU A 107 17.92 -7.81 -11.90
C LEU A 107 17.99 -8.24 -10.43
N LEU A 108 17.02 -7.81 -9.62
CA LEU A 108 16.89 -8.20 -8.22
C LEU A 108 16.74 -9.73 -8.09
N GLY A 109 15.88 -10.35 -8.89
CA GLY A 109 15.71 -11.81 -8.89
C GLY A 109 16.97 -12.57 -9.32
N ARG A 110 17.71 -12.06 -10.30
CA ARG A 110 19.00 -12.68 -10.71
C ARG A 110 20.13 -12.47 -9.72
N ALA A 111 20.04 -11.49 -8.83
CA ALA A 111 21.05 -11.26 -7.83
C ALA A 111 20.91 -12.24 -6.66
N GLU A 112 19.68 -12.70 -6.35
CA GLU A 112 19.42 -13.70 -5.31
C GLU A 112 19.68 -15.15 -5.77
N GLU A 113 19.64 -15.43 -7.09
CA GLU A 113 19.85 -16.76 -7.65
C GLU A 113 21.17 -16.90 -8.44
N PRO A 114 21.76 -18.10 -8.55
CA PRO A 114 22.95 -18.29 -9.36
C PRO A 114 22.66 -18.12 -10.85
N LEU A 115 23.52 -17.38 -11.53
CA LEU A 115 23.36 -16.92 -12.92
C LEU A 115 23.28 -18.04 -13.98
N SER A 116 23.51 -19.31 -13.63
CA SER A 116 23.59 -20.41 -14.59
C SER A 116 22.58 -21.53 -14.32
N LYS A 117 22.01 -22.09 -15.39
CA LYS A 117 21.12 -23.26 -15.33
C LYS A 117 21.73 -24.46 -14.59
N ASN A 118 23.05 -24.60 -14.63
CA ASN A 118 23.78 -25.71 -14.01
C ASN A 118 23.83 -25.61 -12.47
N ALA A 119 23.61 -24.42 -11.92
CA ALA A 119 23.59 -24.21 -10.47
C ALA A 119 22.21 -24.47 -9.84
N MET A 120 21.17 -24.73 -10.64
CA MET A 120 19.82 -25.04 -10.14
C MET A 120 19.69 -26.45 -9.54
N GLY A 121 20.60 -27.38 -9.86
CA GLY A 121 20.54 -28.78 -9.38
C GLY A 121 21.16 -29.03 -8.01
N ALA A 122 21.73 -28.00 -7.37
CA ALA A 122 22.34 -28.08 -6.04
C ALA A 122 21.36 -27.73 -4.90
N TRP A 123 20.06 -27.73 -5.20
CA TRP A 123 18.97 -27.38 -4.31
C TRP A 123 17.98 -28.55 -4.19
#